data_AF-A0A8R7UYX8-F1
#
_entry.id   AF-A0A8R7UYX8-F1
#
_cell.length_a   1.000
_cell.length_b   1.000
_cell.length_c   1.000
_cell.angle_alpha   90.00
_cell.angle_beta   90.00
_cell.angle_gamma   90.00
#
_symmetry.space_group_name_H-M   'P 1'
#
loop_
_entity.id
_entity.type
_entity.pdbx_description
1 polymer ?
#
loop_
_entity_poly.entity_id
_entity_poly.type
_entity_poly.pdbx_seq_one_letter_code
_entity_poly.pdbx_strand_id
1 'polypeptide(L)'
;MSFFDSTPLGRVLSRVSSDLSIVDLDVPFAFMFSLGASLNAYINLVVLAIVTWQVLFVSIPMIVLAIRLQGYYLASAKELMRINGTTKSALANHLGESISGAIKIRAFEEEDRFFANNLDLVDKNASPYFYNFAATEWLILCLEIMSIVVLSFSAFVMALLPRGTFRP
;
A
#
# COMPACT_ATOMS: atom_id res chain seq x y z
N MET A 1 35.49 -19.78 -2.09
CA MET A 1 35.40 -19.19 -0.74
C MET A 1 35.11 -17.69 -0.75
N SER A 2 35.63 -16.91 -1.73
CA SER A 2 35.40 -15.46 -1.87
C SER A 2 33.96 -14.96 -1.64
N PHE A 3 32.91 -15.70 -2.06
CA PHE A 3 31.52 -15.30 -1.84
C PHE A 3 31.13 -15.23 -0.36
N PHE A 4 31.52 -16.24 0.43
CA PHE A 4 31.21 -16.32 1.87
C PHE A 4 32.09 -15.39 2.73
N ASP A 5 33.27 -15.00 2.23
CA ASP A 5 34.10 -13.96 2.85
C ASP A 5 33.56 -12.54 2.57
N SER A 6 32.91 -12.33 1.42
CA SER A 6 32.42 -11.02 0.98
C SER A 6 30.97 -10.73 1.38
N THR A 7 30.16 -11.77 1.63
CA THR A 7 28.78 -11.62 2.08
C THR A 7 28.62 -12.11 3.53
N PRO A 8 28.19 -11.24 4.45
CA PRO A 8 27.96 -11.66 5.83
C PRO A 8 26.87 -12.74 5.84
N LEU A 9 27.14 -13.86 6.53
CA LEU A 9 26.22 -14.98 6.68
C LEU A 9 24.80 -14.56 7.09
N GLY A 10 24.69 -13.52 7.94
CA GLY A 10 23.39 -12.96 8.36
C GLY A 10 22.54 -12.39 7.23
N ARG A 11 23.14 -11.85 6.16
CA ARG A 11 22.40 -11.38 4.98
C ARG A 11 21.82 -12.56 4.18
N VAL A 12 22.58 -13.66 4.07
CA VAL A 12 22.10 -14.88 3.40
C VAL A 12 20.96 -15.51 4.22
N LEU A 13 21.11 -15.58 5.55
CA LEU A 13 20.09 -16.11 6.45
C LEU A 13 18.80 -15.28 6.40
N SER A 14 18.92 -13.95 6.40
CA SER A 14 17.75 -13.05 6.31
C SER A 14 17.00 -13.21 4.99
N ARG A 15 17.70 -13.45 3.86
CA ARG A 15 17.04 -13.71 2.57
C ARG A 15 16.31 -15.05 2.57
N VAL A 16 16.97 -16.10 3.06
CA VAL A 16 16.40 -17.46 3.07
C VAL A 16 15.26 -17.59 4.08
N SER A 17 15.26 -16.79 5.15
CA SER A 17 14.20 -16.82 6.15
C SER A 17 13.11 -15.78 5.90
N SER A 18 13.46 -14.49 5.92
CA SER A 18 12.48 -13.41 5.84
C SER A 18 11.96 -13.20 4.43
N ASP A 19 12.84 -13.13 3.42
CA ASP A 19 12.38 -12.86 2.05
C ASP A 19 11.64 -14.08 1.48
N LEU A 20 12.10 -15.30 1.79
CA LEU A 20 11.39 -16.52 1.39
C LEU A 20 9.99 -16.60 2.04
N SER A 21 9.86 -16.26 3.33
CA SER A 21 8.55 -16.24 3.99
C SER A 21 7.57 -15.25 3.35
N ILE A 22 8.05 -14.09 2.90
CA ILE A 22 7.22 -13.09 2.19
C ILE A 22 6.77 -13.65 0.84
N VAL A 23 7.67 -14.32 0.12
CA VAL A 23 7.37 -14.93 -1.19
C VAL A 23 6.41 -16.12 -1.07
N ASP A 24 6.52 -16.90 0.01
CA ASP A 24 5.72 -18.11 0.18
C ASP A 24 4.32 -17.82 0.76
N LEU A 25 4.19 -16.80 1.61
CA LEU A 25 2.93 -16.49 2.31
C LEU A 25 2.24 -15.23 1.78
N ASP A 26 2.96 -14.10 1.74
CA ASP A 26 2.34 -12.80 1.46
C ASP A 26 2.04 -12.61 -0.02
N VAL A 27 2.96 -13.02 -0.92
CA VAL A 27 2.78 -12.85 -2.37
C VAL A 27 1.60 -13.65 -2.90
N PRO A 28 1.42 -14.95 -2.58
CA PRO A 28 0.27 -15.72 -3.04
C PRO A 28 -1.04 -15.18 -2.48
N PHE A 29 -1.06 -14.77 -1.21
CA PHE A 29 -2.24 -14.19 -0.59
C PHE A 29 -2.66 -12.88 -1.27
N ALA A 30 -1.71 -11.96 -1.47
CA ALA A 30 -1.94 -10.70 -2.17
C ALA A 30 -2.39 -10.93 -3.62
N PHE A 31 -1.82 -11.93 -4.29
CA PHE A 31 -2.20 -12.28 -5.66
C PHE A 31 -3.63 -12.83 -5.74
N MET A 32 -4.01 -13.74 -4.84
CA MET A 32 -5.37 -14.27 -4.76
C MET A 32 -6.38 -13.15 -4.50
N PHE A 33 -6.08 -12.26 -3.55
CA PHE A 33 -6.94 -11.12 -3.25
C PHE A 33 -7.07 -10.17 -4.45
N SER A 34 -5.95 -9.83 -5.10
CA SER A 34 -5.94 -8.95 -6.27
C SER A 34 -6.72 -9.54 -7.44
N LEU A 35 -6.55 -10.83 -7.74
CA LEU A 35 -7.32 -11.53 -8.76
C LEU A 35 -8.81 -11.56 -8.42
N GLY A 36 -9.14 -11.92 -7.18
CA GLY A 36 -10.52 -11.97 -6.71
C GLY A 36 -11.21 -10.61 -6.80
N ALA A 37 -10.56 -9.55 -6.33
CA ALA A 37 -11.08 -8.18 -6.41
C ALA A 37 -11.23 -7.71 -7.85
N SER A 38 -10.25 -7.99 -8.72
CA SER A 38 -10.31 -7.62 -10.14
C SER A 38 -11.45 -8.32 -10.86
N LEU A 39 -11.58 -9.64 -10.69
CA LEU A 39 -12.68 -10.41 -11.28
C LEU A 39 -14.04 -9.93 -10.79
N ASN A 40 -14.18 -9.66 -9.49
CA ASN A 40 -15.41 -9.09 -8.94
C ASN A 40 -15.74 -7.73 -9.56
N ALA A 41 -14.75 -6.85 -9.74
CA ALA A 41 -14.96 -5.55 -10.38
C ALA A 41 -15.42 -5.70 -11.84
N TYR A 42 -14.80 -6.59 -12.62
CA TYR A 42 -15.21 -6.87 -13.99
C TYR A 42 -16.63 -7.45 -14.08
N ILE A 43 -16.96 -8.42 -13.24
CA ILE A 43 -18.31 -9.02 -13.21
C ILE A 43 -19.35 -7.97 -12.85
N ASN A 44 -19.12 -7.16 -11.82
CA ASN A 44 -20.03 -6.08 -11.45
C ASN A 44 -20.23 -5.06 -12.58
N LEU A 45 -19.16 -4.71 -13.30
CA LEU A 45 -19.23 -3.80 -14.45
C LEU A 45 -20.05 -4.40 -15.60
N VAL A 46 -19.84 -5.69 -15.92
CA VAL A 46 -20.62 -6.40 -16.95
C VAL A 46 -22.09 -6.50 -16.58
N VAL A 47 -22.40 -6.85 -15.32
CA VAL A 47 -23.78 -6.90 -14.84
C VAL A 47 -24.43 -5.52 -14.94
N LEU A 48 -23.74 -4.46 -14.51
CA LEU A 48 -24.22 -3.09 -14.63
C LEU A 48 -24.50 -2.70 -16.10
N ALA A 49 -23.63 -3.11 -17.01
CA ALA A 49 -23.77 -2.85 -18.45
C ALA A 49 -24.99 -3.55 -19.07
N ILE A 50 -25.26 -4.80 -18.68
CA ILE A 50 -26.39 -5.58 -19.20
C ILE A 50 -27.71 -5.07 -18.62
N VAL A 51 -27.75 -4.84 -17.31
CA VAL A 51 -28.97 -4.40 -16.63
C VAL A 51 -29.31 -2.99 -17.11
N THR A 52 -28.40 -2.02 -16.96
CA THR A 52 -28.68 -0.61 -17.24
C THR A 52 -27.63 0.02 -18.15
N TRP A 53 -27.80 -0.16 -19.47
CA TRP A 53 -26.85 0.36 -20.47
C TRP A 53 -26.66 1.90 -20.41
N GLN A 54 -27.68 2.64 -19.95
CA GLN A 54 -27.66 4.10 -19.83
C GLN A 54 -26.64 4.59 -18.78
N VAL A 55 -26.39 3.80 -17.73
CA VAL A 55 -25.44 4.15 -16.65
C VAL A 55 -23.99 4.05 -17.13
N LEU A 56 -23.75 3.33 -18.23
CA LEU A 56 -22.43 3.13 -18.82
C LEU A 56 -21.81 4.46 -19.29
N PHE A 57 -22.63 5.42 -19.72
CA PHE A 57 -22.17 6.76 -20.13
C PHE A 57 -21.50 7.54 -18.98
N VAL A 58 -22.01 7.37 -17.75
CA VAL A 58 -21.43 7.99 -16.54
C VAL A 58 -20.32 7.12 -15.94
N SER A 59 -20.40 5.81 -16.09
CA SER A 59 -19.40 4.88 -15.58
C SER A 59 -18.04 5.01 -16.30
N ILE A 60 -18.03 5.12 -17.64
CA ILE A 60 -16.78 5.26 -18.43
C ILE A 60 -15.87 6.40 -17.93
N PRO A 61 -16.32 7.67 -17.83
CA PRO A 61 -15.45 8.75 -17.38
C PRO A 61 -14.98 8.56 -15.94
N MET A 62 -15.81 7.96 -15.06
CA MET A 62 -15.41 7.66 -13.69
C MET A 62 -14.31 6.60 -13.62
N ILE A 63 -14.39 5.55 -14.45
CA ILE A 63 -13.34 4.53 -14.56
C ILE A 63 -12.02 5.14 -15.05
N VAL A 64 -12.07 6.01 -16.06
CA VAL A 64 -10.87 6.70 -16.57
C VAL A 64 -10.25 7.56 -15.47
N LEU A 65 -11.06 8.30 -14.72
CA LEU A 65 -10.58 9.12 -13.61
C LEU A 65 -9.99 8.27 -12.48
N ALA A 66 -10.63 7.16 -12.12
CA ALA A 66 -10.15 6.20 -11.13
C ALA A 66 -8.78 5.63 -11.52
N ILE A 67 -8.58 5.23 -12.78
CA ILE A 67 -7.28 4.73 -13.27
C ILE A 67 -6.20 5.81 -13.17
N ARG A 68 -6.54 7.07 -13.49
CA ARG A 68 -5.58 8.19 -13.36
C ARG A 68 -5.20 8.45 -11.92
N LEU A 69 -6.17 8.49 -11.00
CA LEU A 69 -5.91 8.65 -9.57
C LEU A 69 -5.09 7.49 -9.01
N GLN A 70 -5.39 6.26 -9.41
CA GLN A 70 -4.62 5.08 -9.01
C GLN A 70 -3.17 5.19 -9.50
N GLY A 71 -2.93 5.69 -10.72
CA GLY A 71 -1.58 5.96 -11.23
C GLY A 71 -0.81 6.97 -10.37
N TYR A 72 -1.44 8.08 -9.97
CA TYR A 72 -0.84 9.06 -9.07
C TYR A 72 -0.54 8.47 -7.69
N TYR A 73 -1.49 7.73 -7.13
CA TYR A 73 -1.31 7.04 -5.85
C TYR A 73 -0.13 6.07 -5.90
N LEU A 74 -0.03 5.24 -6.96
CA LEU A 74 1.07 4.28 -7.11
C LEU A 74 2.44 4.96 -7.21
N ALA A 75 2.53 6.10 -7.88
CA ALA A 75 3.77 6.88 -7.94
C ALA A 75 4.18 7.38 -6.55
N SER A 76 3.24 7.96 -5.80
CA SER A 76 3.49 8.43 -4.43
C SER A 76 3.82 7.28 -3.48
N ALA A 77 3.06 6.19 -3.52
CA ALA A 77 3.25 5.02 -2.67
C ALA A 77 4.65 4.40 -2.87
N LYS A 78 5.16 4.35 -4.10
CA LYS A 78 6.52 3.87 -4.40
C LYS A 78 7.59 4.73 -3.75
N GLU A 79 7.47 6.05 -3.83
CA GLU A 79 8.42 6.96 -3.17
C GLU A 79 8.36 6.84 -1.65
N LEU A 80 7.16 6.72 -1.07
CA LEU A 80 7.01 6.48 0.38
C LEU A 80 7.63 5.14 0.80
N MET A 81 7.45 4.08 0.00
CA MET A 81 8.06 2.78 0.27
C MET A 81 9.59 2.86 0.22
N ARG A 82 10.15 3.66 -0.69
CA ARG A 82 11.60 3.93 -0.77
C ARG A 82 12.10 4.64 0.49
N ILE A 83 11.41 5.69 0.93
CA ILE A 83 11.75 6.42 2.16
C ILE A 83 11.71 5.48 3.37
N ASN A 84 10.63 4.70 3.51
CA ASN A 84 10.47 3.73 4.59
C ASN A 84 11.62 2.71 4.63
N GLY A 85 12.05 2.21 3.46
CA GLY A 85 13.21 1.32 3.36
C GLY A 85 14.51 1.96 3.85
N THR A 86 14.76 3.22 3.47
CA THR A 86 15.97 3.94 3.91
C THR A 86 15.96 4.25 5.40
N THR A 87 14.83 4.68 5.97
CA THR A 87 14.73 5.03 7.39
C THR A 87 14.82 3.80 8.28
N LYS A 88 14.17 2.69 7.90
CA LYS A 88 14.28 1.42 8.62
C LYS A 88 15.70 0.90 8.66
N SER A 89 16.45 1.01 7.56
CA SER A 89 17.87 0.64 7.51
C SER A 89 18.73 1.54 8.39
N ALA A 90 18.48 2.85 8.41
CA ALA A 90 19.22 3.79 9.25
C ALA A 90 19.02 3.48 10.75
N LEU A 91 17.77 3.21 11.15
CA LEU A 91 17.43 2.81 12.52
C LEU A 91 18.13 1.48 12.92
N ALA A 92 18.08 0.46 12.05
CA ALA A 92 18.74 -0.82 12.29
C ALA A 92 20.27 -0.68 12.41
N ASN A 93 20.88 0.16 11.57
CA ASN A 93 22.32 0.43 11.62
C ASN A 93 22.71 1.14 12.93
N HIS A 94 21.97 2.18 13.34
CA HIS A 94 22.23 2.89 14.59
C HIS A 94 22.08 1.96 15.80
N LEU A 95 21.06 1.09 15.81
CA LEU A 95 20.91 0.08 16.86
C LEU A 95 22.09 -0.92 16.88
N GLY A 96 22.54 -1.38 15.72
CA GLY A 96 23.71 -2.25 15.61
C GLY A 96 24.98 -1.60 16.16
N GLU A 97 25.20 -0.33 15.84
CA GLU A 97 26.34 0.45 16.35
C GLU A 97 26.25 0.67 17.86
N SER A 98 25.08 1.02 18.39
CA SER A 98 24.85 1.17 19.83
C SER A 98 25.10 -0.14 20.60
N ILE A 99 24.67 -1.29 20.07
CA ILE A 99 24.88 -2.59 20.70
C ILE A 99 26.37 -2.96 20.70
N SER A 100 27.06 -2.79 19.57
CA SER A 100 28.49 -3.09 19.46
C SER A 100 29.35 -2.13 20.30
N GLY A 101 28.94 -0.87 20.38
CA GLY A 101 29.62 0.20 21.13
C GLY A 101 29.20 0.35 22.59
N ALA A 102 28.30 -0.50 23.10
CA ALA A 102 27.62 -0.30 24.38
C ALA A 102 28.58 -0.01 25.55
N ILE A 103 29.68 -0.78 25.66
CA ILE A 103 30.68 -0.60 26.72
C ILE A 103 31.34 0.79 26.65
N LYS A 104 31.66 1.25 25.43
CA LYS A 104 32.28 2.57 25.22
C LYS A 104 31.30 3.70 25.54
N ILE A 105 30.05 3.57 25.10
CA ILE A 105 29.01 4.58 25.37
C ILE A 105 28.80 4.75 26.88
N ARG A 106 28.70 3.65 27.62
CA ARG A 106 28.59 3.69 29.09
C ARG A 106 29.83 4.24 29.77
N ALA A 107 31.02 3.88 29.28
CA ALA A 107 32.28 4.36 29.85
C ALA A 107 32.49 5.89 29.68
N PHE A 108 31.86 6.51 28.68
CA PHE A 108 31.88 7.96 28.47
C PHE A 108 30.63 8.67 29.01
N GLU A 109 29.70 7.96 29.65
CA GLU A 109 28.43 8.52 30.18
C GLU A 109 27.58 9.26 29.11
N GLU A 110 27.67 8.85 27.84
CA GLU A 110 26.97 9.47 26.70
C GLU A 110 25.68 8.73 26.31
N GLU A 111 25.07 8.02 27.25
CA GLU A 111 23.87 7.19 27.03
C GLU A 111 22.66 8.05 26.58
N ASP A 112 22.44 9.17 27.26
CA ASP A 112 21.30 10.06 26.99
C ASP A 112 21.33 10.63 25.56
N ARG A 113 22.53 10.96 25.06
CA ARG A 113 22.70 11.45 23.68
C ARG A 113 22.34 10.38 22.65
N PHE A 114 22.83 9.16 22.85
CA PHE A 114 22.50 8.04 21.96
C PHE A 114 21.02 7.65 22.05
N PHE A 115 20.42 7.77 23.23
CA PHE A 115 18.99 7.53 23.43
C PHE A 115 18.13 8.57 22.72
N ALA A 116 18.46 9.86 22.86
CA ALA A 116 17.76 10.94 22.16
C ALA A 116 17.85 10.79 20.63
N ASN A 117 19.03 10.45 20.11
CA ASN A 117 19.20 10.17 18.68
C ASN A 117 18.39 8.94 18.22
N ASN A 118 18.29 7.90 19.05
CA ASN A 118 17.47 6.75 18.71
C ASN A 118 15.98 7.11 18.63
N LEU A 119 15.48 7.91 19.57
CA LEU A 119 14.09 8.40 19.56
C LEU A 119 13.79 9.21 18.29
N ASP A 120 14.67 10.12 17.88
CA ASP A 120 14.51 10.89 16.63
C ASP A 120 14.46 9.97 15.39
N LEU A 121 15.29 8.93 15.35
CA LEU A 121 15.26 7.94 14.26
C LEU A 121 13.98 7.10 14.25
N VAL A 122 13.44 6.74 15.42
CA VAL A 122 12.17 6.04 15.55
C VAL A 122 11.02 6.91 15.05
N ASP A 123 10.99 8.18 15.45
CA ASP A 123 9.96 9.14 15.03
C ASP A 123 9.99 9.38 13.51
N LYS A 124 11.20 9.55 12.95
CA LYS A 124 11.41 9.62 11.50
C LYS A 124 10.97 8.36 10.76
N ASN A 125 11.05 7.18 11.39
CA ASN A 125 10.59 5.92 10.79
C ASN A 125 9.05 5.78 10.87
N ALA A 126 8.43 6.30 11.92
CA ALA A 126 6.98 6.25 12.10
C ALA A 126 6.23 7.19 11.15
N SER A 127 6.80 8.36 10.85
CA SER A 127 6.16 9.39 10.03
C SER A 127 5.79 8.93 8.59
N PRO A 128 6.68 8.28 7.80
CA PRO A 128 6.33 7.75 6.47
C PRO A 128 5.18 6.75 6.48
N TYR A 129 5.06 5.95 7.54
CA TYR A 129 3.96 4.99 7.68
C TYR A 129 2.61 5.71 7.78
N PHE A 130 2.53 6.79 8.56
CA PHE A 130 1.32 7.60 8.67
C PHE A 130 0.93 8.25 7.33
N TYR A 131 1.90 8.79 6.59
CA TYR A 131 1.63 9.36 5.27
C TYR A 131 1.16 8.30 4.26
N ASN A 132 1.69 7.07 4.35
CA ASN A 132 1.26 5.98 3.47
C ASN A 132 -0.18 5.57 3.79
N PHE A 133 -0.53 5.47 5.07
CA PHE A 133 -1.88 5.22 5.52
C PHE A 133 -2.85 6.30 5.05
N ALA A 134 -2.52 7.58 5.28
CA ALA A 134 -3.35 8.71 4.85
C ALA A 134 -3.54 8.76 3.32
N ALA A 135 -2.51 8.45 2.54
CA ALA A 135 -2.60 8.40 1.08
C ALA A 135 -3.51 7.26 0.59
N THR A 136 -3.49 6.12 1.29
CA THR A 136 -4.37 4.97 0.99
C THR A 136 -5.83 5.33 1.24
N GLU A 137 -6.12 5.86 2.42
CA GLU A 137 -7.46 6.31 2.81
C GLU A 137 -8.00 7.40 1.88
N TRP A 138 -7.14 8.34 1.47
CA TRP A 138 -7.50 9.36 0.49
C TRP A 138 -7.98 8.77 -0.83
N LEU A 139 -7.28 7.76 -1.35
CA LEU A 139 -7.67 7.08 -2.59
C LEU A 139 -9.00 6.32 -2.41
N ILE A 140 -9.16 5.61 -1.28
CA ILE A 140 -10.40 4.88 -0.96
C ILE A 140 -11.58 5.85 -0.97
N LEU A 141 -11.47 6.98 -0.26
CA LEU A 141 -12.52 7.99 -0.18
C LEU A 141 -12.86 8.56 -1.57
N CYS A 142 -11.86 8.83 -2.43
CA CYS A 142 -12.10 9.28 -3.79
C CYS A 142 -12.87 8.24 -4.63
N LEU A 143 -12.51 6.96 -4.52
CA LEU A 143 -13.18 5.86 -5.24
C LEU A 143 -14.60 5.59 -4.73
N GLU A 144 -14.82 5.72 -3.41
CA GLU A 144 -16.15 5.62 -2.81
C GLU A 144 -17.07 6.74 -3.26
N ILE A 145 -16.59 7.98 -3.28
CA ILE A 145 -17.37 9.13 -3.78
C ILE A 145 -17.77 8.89 -5.25
N MET A 146 -16.86 8.42 -6.10
CA MET A 146 -17.18 8.08 -7.49
C MET A 146 -18.24 6.98 -7.58
N SER A 147 -18.12 5.95 -6.76
CA SER A 147 -19.08 4.83 -6.72
C SER A 147 -20.47 5.30 -6.28
N ILE A 148 -20.56 6.17 -5.27
CA ILE A 148 -21.81 6.76 -4.79
C ILE A 148 -22.46 7.59 -5.90
N VAL A 149 -21.68 8.40 -6.64
CA VAL A 149 -22.20 9.20 -7.76
C VAL A 149 -22.81 8.30 -8.85
N VAL A 150 -22.12 7.22 -9.22
CA VAL A 150 -22.62 6.24 -10.21
C VAL A 150 -23.90 5.55 -9.70
N LEU A 151 -23.94 5.15 -8.43
CA LEU A 151 -25.10 4.53 -7.79
C LEU A 151 -26.31 5.48 -7.72
N SER A 152 -26.11 6.73 -7.29
CA SER A 152 -27.17 7.74 -7.23
C SER A 152 -27.72 8.05 -8.62
N PHE A 153 -26.86 8.16 -9.62
CA PHE A 153 -27.29 8.35 -11.01
C PHE A 153 -28.08 7.15 -11.53
N SER A 154 -27.61 5.92 -11.25
CA SER A 154 -28.31 4.69 -11.60
C SER A 154 -29.71 4.62 -10.98
N ALA A 155 -29.83 4.92 -9.68
CA ALA A 155 -31.11 4.96 -8.99
C ALA A 155 -32.06 6.01 -9.58
N PHE A 156 -31.54 7.19 -9.92
CA PHE A 156 -32.33 8.26 -10.55
C PHE A 156 -32.85 7.85 -11.93
N VAL A 157 -32.01 7.24 -12.76
CA VAL A 157 -32.40 6.70 -14.07
C VAL A 157 -33.47 5.62 -13.91
N MET A 158 -33.28 4.69 -12.98
CA MET A 158 -34.25 3.62 -12.74
C MET A 158 -35.61 4.15 -12.24
N ALA A 159 -35.61 5.21 -11.43
CA ALA A 159 -36.84 5.85 -10.95
C ALA A 159 -37.60 6.63 -12.04
N LEU A 160 -36.89 7.17 -13.05
CA LEU A 160 -37.48 7.94 -14.14
C LEU A 160 -38.00 7.08 -15.30
N LEU A 161 -37.47 5.88 -15.51
CA LEU A 161 -37.91 5.01 -16.61
C LEU A 161 -39.28 4.36 -16.32
N PRO A 162 -40.24 4.40 -17.28
CA PRO A 162 -41.55 3.77 -17.11
C PRO A 162 -41.43 2.26 -16.86
N ARG A 163 -42.40 1.72 -16.10
CA ARG A 163 -42.53 0.28 -15.80
C ARG A 163 -42.74 -0.54 -17.08
N GLY A 164 -41.65 -0.88 -17.78
CA GLY A 164 -41.70 -1.64 -19.03
C GLY A 164 -40.38 -1.77 -19.79
N THR A 165 -39.34 -1.01 -19.45
CA THR A 165 -38.04 -1.05 -20.16
C THR A 165 -37.13 -2.19 -19.71
N PHE A 166 -37.23 -2.62 -18.45
CA PHE A 166 -36.55 -3.82 -17.96
C PHE A 166 -37.58 -4.95 -17.97
N ARG A 167 -37.70 -5.64 -19.11
CA ARG A 167 -38.45 -6.90 -19.16
C ARG A 167 -37.61 -7.99 -18.44
N PRO A 168 -38.25 -8.86 -17.64
CA PRO A 168 -37.57 -9.94 -16.92
C PRO A 168 -36.85 -10.90 -17.87
#